data_AF-A0A1B6EL30-F1
#
_entry.id   AF-A0A1B6EL30-F1
#
_cell.length_a   1.000
_cell.length_b   1.000
_cell.length_c   1.000
_cell.angle_alpha   90.00
_cell.angle_beta   90.00
_cell.angle_gamma   90.00
#
_symmetry.space_group_name_H-M   'P 1'
#
loop_
_entity.id
_entity.type
_entity.pdbx_description
1 polymer ?
#
loop_
_entity_poly.entity_id
_entity_poly.type
_entity_poly.pdbx_seq_one_letter_code
_entity_poly.pdbx_strand_id
1 'polypeptide(L)'
;SGVRWPRTGPGGVARVECPHHYSGVATRLCLLVDKDQAVWQTPDFSDCVADKVAAIADNFHAVTLGYGETTPTDALLSLMTVLRDRGAPYPGEGEPVVTLLRRVVG
;
A
#
# COMPACT_ATOMS: atom_id res chain seq x y z
N SER A 1 3.21 15.09 0.42
CA SER A 1 4.40 14.92 1.27
C SER A 1 5.18 13.72 0.76
N GLY A 2 6.50 13.84 0.64
CA GLY A 2 7.35 12.76 0.08
C GLY A 2 8.10 12.00 1.18
N VAL A 3 8.33 10.71 0.94
CA VAL A 3 9.17 9.85 1.80
C VAL A 3 10.64 10.22 1.64
N ARG A 4 11.38 10.30 2.76
CA ARG A 4 12.83 10.56 2.76
C ARG A 4 13.60 9.24 2.89
N TRP A 5 14.35 8.89 1.85
CA TRP A 5 15.13 7.66 1.79
C TRP A 5 16.51 7.83 2.45
N PRO A 6 16.95 6.89 3.31
CA PRO A 6 18.29 6.92 3.90
C PRO A 6 19.38 6.68 2.85
N ARG A 7 20.60 7.14 3.14
CA ARG A 7 21.78 6.77 2.34
C ARG A 7 21.95 5.25 2.36
N THR A 8 22.08 4.67 1.17
CA THR A 8 22.19 3.22 0.97
C THR A 8 23.24 2.96 -0.11
N GLY A 9 24.13 1.99 0.14
CA GLY A 9 25.17 1.61 -0.81
C GLY A 9 24.60 0.94 -2.07
N PRO A 10 25.39 0.86 -3.16
CA PRO A 10 24.98 0.18 -4.38
C PRO A 10 24.64 -1.30 -4.11
N GLY A 11 23.56 -1.79 -4.72
CA GLY A 11 22.99 -3.12 -4.47
C GLY A 11 22.13 -3.21 -3.19
N GLY A 12 22.10 -2.16 -2.37
CA GLY A 12 21.34 -2.15 -1.12
C GLY A 12 19.88 -1.73 -1.28
N VAL A 13 19.05 -2.18 -0.34
CA VAL A 13 17.63 -1.83 -0.25
C VAL A 13 17.40 -0.92 0.95
N ALA A 14 16.97 0.32 0.71
CA ALA A 14 16.50 1.21 1.74
C ALA A 14 15.10 0.79 2.22
N ARG A 15 14.86 0.95 3.52
CA ARG A 15 13.56 0.68 4.16
C ARG A 15 13.18 1.87 5.02
N VAL A 16 11.93 2.26 4.97
CA VAL A 16 11.36 3.39 5.73
C VAL A 16 9.90 3.11 6.05
N GLU A 17 9.40 3.71 7.13
CA GLU A 17 7.97 3.70 7.43
C GLU A 17 7.18 4.32 6.27
N CYS A 18 5.98 3.77 6.03
CA CYS A 18 5.07 4.31 5.02
C CYS A 18 4.69 5.78 5.33
N PRO A 19 4.22 6.54 4.32
CA PRO A 19 3.77 7.91 4.50
C PRO A 19 2.66 8.03 5.55
N HIS A 20 2.44 9.25 6.04
CA HIS A 20 1.32 9.53 6.94
C HIS A 20 -0.02 9.02 6.36
N HIS A 21 -0.86 8.43 7.20
CA HIS A 21 -2.10 7.71 6.86
C HIS A 21 -1.93 6.35 6.15
N TYR A 22 -0.72 5.80 6.18
CA TYR A 22 -0.42 4.46 5.73
C TYR A 22 0.36 3.71 6.81
N SER A 23 0.14 2.40 6.87
CA SER A 23 0.88 1.47 7.72
C SER A 23 1.71 0.51 6.85
N GLY A 24 2.89 0.10 7.35
CA GLY A 24 3.80 -0.82 6.66
C GLY A 24 5.18 -0.24 6.43
N VAL A 25 5.95 -0.87 5.53
CA VAL A 25 7.31 -0.45 5.16
C VAL A 25 7.44 -0.22 3.66
N ALA A 26 7.77 1.00 3.26
CA ALA A 26 8.16 1.28 1.89
C ALA A 26 9.63 0.90 1.68
N THR A 27 9.96 0.36 0.51
CA THR A 27 11.33 -0.01 0.16
C THR A 27 11.80 0.65 -1.13
N ARG A 28 13.12 0.78 -1.31
CA ARG A 28 13.69 1.28 -2.55
C ARG A 28 15.07 0.68 -2.78
N LEU A 29 15.30 0.17 -3.98
CA LEU A 29 16.60 -0.39 -4.38
C LEU A 29 17.52 0.71 -4.91
N CYS A 30 18.76 0.75 -4.43
CA CYS A 30 19.86 1.50 -5.03
C CYS A 30 20.62 0.54 -5.95
N LEU A 31 20.38 0.58 -7.26
CA LEU A 31 20.97 -0.36 -8.20
C LEU A 31 22.33 0.16 -8.70
N LEU A 32 23.36 -0.69 -8.68
CA LEU A 32 24.61 -0.41 -9.40
C LEU A 32 24.37 -0.68 -10.88
N VAL A 33 24.33 0.36 -11.70
CA VAL A 33 24.09 0.24 -13.15
C VAL A 33 25.38 0.16 -13.95
N ASP A 34 26.46 0.76 -13.44
CA ASP A 34 27.82 0.70 -13.98
C ASP A 34 28.84 0.75 -12.83
N LYS A 35 30.13 0.50 -13.12
CA LYS A 35 31.21 0.40 -12.11
C LYS A 35 31.23 1.52 -11.07
N ASP A 36 30.92 2.75 -11.47
CA ASP A 36 30.95 3.94 -10.60
C ASP A 36 29.60 4.66 -10.55
N GLN A 37 28.52 4.03 -11.03
CA GLN A 37 27.20 4.66 -11.09
C GLN A 37 26.15 3.80 -10.39
N ALA A 38 25.55 4.38 -9.35
CA ALA A 38 24.39 3.81 -8.67
C ALA A 38 23.17 4.71 -8.85
N VAL A 39 22.03 4.09 -9.14
CA VAL A 39 20.77 4.77 -9.44
C VAL A 39 19.65 4.19 -8.58
N TRP A 40 18.91 5.09 -7.94
CA TRP A 40 17.69 4.73 -7.24
C TRP A 40 16.62 4.24 -8.20
N GLN A 41 16.12 3.04 -7.96
CA GLN A 41 15.00 2.47 -8.69
C GLN A 41 13.67 3.08 -8.23
N THR A 42 12.58 2.73 -8.91
CA THR A 42 11.22 3.05 -8.47
C THR A 42 11.02 2.53 -7.05
N PRO A 43 10.53 3.36 -6.12
CA PRO A 43 10.20 2.89 -4.78
C PRO A 43 9.02 1.92 -4.80
N ASP A 44 9.02 0.98 -3.88
CA ASP A 44 7.99 -0.04 -3.72
C ASP A 44 7.17 0.25 -2.45
N PHE A 45 5.89 0.51 -2.64
CA PHE A 45 4.88 0.74 -1.61
C PHE A 45 3.86 -0.40 -1.55
N SER A 46 4.17 -1.59 -2.07
CA SER A 46 3.26 -2.74 -2.03
C SER A 46 2.90 -3.21 -0.62
N ASP A 47 3.75 -2.93 0.36
CA ASP A 47 3.50 -3.19 1.79
C ASP A 47 2.80 -2.00 2.50
N CYS A 48 2.58 -0.88 1.82
CA CYS A 48 1.91 0.28 2.40
C CYS A 48 0.40 0.21 2.23
N VAL A 49 -0.31 -0.01 3.34
CA VAL A 49 -1.77 -0.07 3.38
C VAL A 49 -2.31 1.26 3.90
N ALA A 50 -3.16 1.94 3.12
CA ALA A 50 -3.84 3.13 3.58
C ALA A 50 -4.78 2.80 4.75
N ASP A 51 -4.79 3.62 5.81
CA ASP A 51 -5.60 3.36 7.01
C ASP A 51 -7.09 3.18 6.68
N LYS A 52 -7.60 3.95 5.70
CA LYS A 52 -8.98 3.82 5.21
C LYS A 52 -9.25 2.47 4.53
N VAL A 53 -8.28 1.96 3.77
CA VAL A 53 -8.39 0.65 3.11
C VAL A 53 -8.35 -0.46 4.15
N ALA A 54 -7.46 -0.36 5.15
CA ALA A 54 -7.40 -1.29 6.27
C ALA A 54 -8.73 -1.32 7.05
N ALA A 55 -9.28 -0.16 7.42
CA ALA A 55 -10.56 -0.09 8.12
C ALA A 55 -11.72 -0.73 7.32
N ILE A 56 -11.75 -0.55 6.01
CA ILE A 56 -12.75 -1.21 5.15
C ILE A 56 -12.54 -2.72 5.09
N ALA A 57 -11.28 -3.18 5.05
CA ALA A 57 -10.96 -4.60 5.09
C ALA A 57 -11.41 -5.26 6.40
N ASP A 58 -11.17 -4.60 7.52
CA ASP A 58 -11.58 -5.08 8.85
C ASP A 58 -13.11 -5.13 8.96
N ASN A 59 -13.81 -4.10 8.49
CA ASN A 59 -15.28 -4.10 8.43
C ASN A 59 -15.80 -5.25 7.56
N PHE A 60 -15.22 -5.45 6.37
CA PHE A 60 -15.60 -6.57 5.51
C PHE A 60 -15.41 -7.92 6.21
N HIS A 61 -14.29 -8.10 6.91
CA HIS A 61 -14.03 -9.32 7.66
C HIS A 61 -15.03 -9.53 8.81
N ALA A 62 -15.40 -8.48 9.55
CA ALA A 62 -16.41 -8.57 10.59
C ALA A 62 -17.78 -8.97 10.03
N VAL A 63 -18.15 -8.44 8.86
CA VAL A 63 -19.39 -8.79 8.16
C VAL A 63 -19.41 -10.26 7.74
N THR A 64 -18.30 -10.80 7.18
CA THR A 64 -18.25 -12.21 6.78
C THR A 64 -18.31 -13.18 7.95
N LEU A 65 -17.93 -12.72 9.15
CA LEU A 65 -18.06 -13.49 10.39
C LEU A 65 -19.43 -13.34 11.08
N GLY A 66 -20.34 -12.51 10.53
CA GLY A 66 -21.67 -12.27 11.10
C GLY A 66 -21.72 -11.26 12.24
N TYR A 67 -20.64 -10.49 12.45
CA TYR A 67 -20.54 -9.45 13.49
C TYR A 67 -20.65 -8.02 12.92
N GLY A 68 -20.90 -7.88 11.63
CA GLY A 68 -20.84 -6.60 10.96
C GLY A 68 -22.12 -5.78 11.06
N GLU A 69 -21.96 -4.48 11.30
CA GLU A 69 -23.02 -3.47 11.21
C GLU A 69 -23.31 -3.03 9.75
N THR A 70 -22.53 -3.50 8.78
CA THR A 70 -22.63 -3.12 7.35
C THR A 70 -22.89 -4.34 6.45
N THR A 71 -23.18 -4.13 5.16
CA THR A 71 -23.22 -5.23 4.18
C THR A 71 -21.90 -5.37 3.40
N PRO A 72 -21.63 -6.53 2.78
CA PRO A 72 -20.50 -6.70 1.86
C PRO A 72 -20.51 -5.67 0.72
N THR A 73 -21.69 -5.33 0.23
CA THR A 73 -21.90 -4.33 -0.83
C THR A 73 -21.53 -2.92 -0.36
N ASP A 74 -21.93 -2.54 0.86
CA ASP A 74 -21.60 -1.22 1.42
C ASP A 74 -20.10 -1.04 1.65
N ALA A 75 -19.42 -2.11 2.09
CA ALA A 75 -17.96 -2.13 2.22
C ALA A 75 -17.27 -1.95 0.86
N LEU A 76 -17.75 -2.64 -0.18
CA LEU A 76 -17.21 -2.50 -1.54
C LEU A 76 -17.45 -1.09 -2.11
N LEU A 77 -18.64 -0.51 -1.92
CA LEU A 77 -18.95 0.86 -2.32
C LEU A 77 -18.07 1.88 -1.59
N SER A 78 -17.79 1.65 -0.31
CA SER A 78 -16.87 2.47 0.49
C SER A 78 -15.44 2.40 -0.06
N LEU A 79 -14.97 1.20 -0.42
CA LEU A 79 -13.66 1.01 -1.05
C LEU A 79 -13.58 1.77 -2.38
N MET A 80 -14.59 1.63 -3.24
CA MET A 80 -14.63 2.33 -4.52
C MET A 80 -14.61 3.85 -4.35
N THR A 81 -15.30 4.38 -3.33
CA THR A 81 -15.30 5.82 -3.03
C THR A 81 -13.91 6.28 -2.60
N VAL A 82 -13.27 5.57 -1.67
CA VAL A 82 -11.89 5.88 -1.21
C VAL A 82 -10.88 5.85 -2.36
N LEU A 83 -10.98 4.87 -3.26
CA LEU A 83 -10.07 4.74 -4.40
C LEU A 83 -10.31 5.78 -5.51
N ARG A 84 -11.52 6.34 -5.58
CA ARG A 84 -11.88 7.39 -6.55
C ARG A 84 -11.44 8.77 -6.07
N ASP A 85 -11.63 9.04 -4.78
CA ASP A 85 -11.40 10.37 -4.20
C ASP A 85 -9.93 10.59 -3.79
N ARG A 86 -9.08 9.56 -3.90
CA ARG A 86 -7.65 9.69 -3.64
C ARG A 86 -6.93 10.42 -4.78
N GLY A 87 -5.79 11.00 -4.44
CA GLY A 87 -4.83 11.49 -5.43
C GLY A 87 -4.10 10.37 -6.18
N ALA A 88 -3.04 10.73 -6.90
CA ALA A 88 -2.21 9.74 -7.59
C ALA A 88 -1.64 8.71 -6.60
N PRO A 89 -1.73 7.40 -6.91
CA PRO A 89 -1.25 6.35 -6.03
C PRO A 89 0.29 6.31 -5.97
N TYR A 90 0.83 5.82 -4.86
CA TYR A 90 2.23 5.41 -4.80
C TYR A 90 2.45 4.15 -5.65
N PRO A 91 3.65 3.96 -6.24
CA PRO A 91 3.95 2.74 -6.97
C PRO A 91 3.87 1.52 -6.06
N GLY A 92 3.02 0.54 -6.41
CA GLY A 92 2.79 -0.66 -5.61
C GLY A 92 1.59 -0.58 -4.65
N GLU A 93 1.06 0.61 -4.34
CA GLU A 93 -0.06 0.82 -3.40
C GLU A 93 -1.36 0.08 -3.80
N GLY A 94 -1.46 -0.38 -5.06
CA GLY A 94 -2.58 -1.20 -5.51
C GLY A 94 -2.58 -2.63 -4.95
N GLU A 95 -1.44 -3.17 -4.49
CA GLU A 95 -1.33 -4.58 -4.09
C GLU A 95 -2.23 -4.93 -2.88
N PRO A 96 -2.28 -4.12 -1.80
CA PRO A 96 -3.21 -4.37 -0.69
C PRO A 96 -4.67 -4.32 -1.12
N VAL A 97 -5.01 -3.44 -2.08
CA VAL A 97 -6.38 -3.30 -2.61
C VAL A 97 -6.79 -4.55 -3.39
N VAL A 98 -5.91 -5.04 -4.27
CA VAL A 98 -6.17 -6.28 -5.04
C VAL A 98 -6.28 -7.47 -4.08
N THR A 99 -5.43 -7.54 -3.07
CA THR A 99 -5.48 -8.58 -2.03
C THR A 99 -6.81 -8.56 -1.27
N LEU A 100 -7.30 -7.38 -0.89
CA LEU A 100 -8.62 -7.21 -0.29
C LEU A 100 -9.73 -7.70 -1.23
N LEU A 101 -9.74 -7.23 -2.48
CA LEU A 101 -10.76 -7.63 -3.46
C LEU A 101 -10.83 -9.15 -3.65
N ARG A 102 -9.68 -9.83 -3.70
CA ARG A 102 -9.62 -11.31 -3.80
C ARG A 102 -10.32 -12.02 -2.64
N ARG A 103 -10.32 -11.44 -1.42
CA ARG A 103 -11.06 -11.98 -0.26
C ARG A 103 -12.57 -11.74 -0.35
N VAL A 104 -13.01 -10.76 -1.15
CA VAL A 104 -14.43 -10.43 -1.35
C VAL A 104 -15.07 -11.33 -2.41
N VAL A 105 -14.34 -11.64 -3.48
CA VAL A 105 -14.87 -12.43 -4.62
C VAL A 105 -14.58 -13.94 -4.53
N GLY A 106 -13.75 -14.37 -3.58
CA GLY A 106 -13.44 -15.80 -3.35
C GLY A 106 -14.32 -16.38 -2.25
#